data_AF-A0A7W3IJ85-F1
#
_entry.id   AF-A0A7W3IJ85-F1
#
_cell.length_a   1.000
_cell.length_b   1.000
_cell.length_c   1.000
_cell.angle_alpha   90.00
_cell.angle_beta   90.00
_cell.angle_gamma   90.00
#
_symmetry.space_group_name_H-M   'P 1'
#
loop_
_entity.id
_entity.type
_entity.pdbx_description
1 polymer ?
#
loop_
_entity_poly.entity_id
_entity_poly.type
_entity_poly.pdbx_seq_one_letter_code
_entity_poly.pdbx_strand_id
1 'polypeptide(L)' 'MDVHLTYAKLVNDEGDMAGHVAYALYKRDKLKFIEAFRLEKGRHPSSVELEAFVVTANLALRVSAYRSEAEYRAIRDWE' A
#
# COMPACT_ATOMS: atom_id res chain seq x y z
N MET A 1 -4.11 -15.74 0.55
CA MET A 1 -2.91 -15.21 -0.16
C MET A 1 -1.93 -14.66 0.88
N ASP A 2 -0.62 -14.85 0.73
CA ASP A 2 0.37 -14.42 1.74
C ASP A 2 0.52 -12.88 1.77
N VAL A 3 0.24 -12.26 2.92
CA VAL A 3 0.34 -10.80 3.16
C VAL A 3 1.76 -10.25 2.96
N HIS A 4 2.78 -11.12 2.95
CA HIS A 4 4.16 -10.76 2.67
C HIS A 4 4.42 -10.48 1.18
N LEU A 5 3.56 -10.93 0.26
CA LEU A 5 3.72 -10.70 -1.17
C LEU A 5 3.64 -9.22 -1.57
N THR A 6 2.91 -8.39 -0.83
CA THR A 6 2.80 -6.95 -1.15
C THR A 6 4.13 -6.22 -0.98
N TYR A 7 4.94 -6.61 0.01
CA TYR A 7 6.24 -6.00 0.23
C TYR A 7 7.17 -6.25 -0.96
N ALA A 8 7.30 -7.51 -1.37
CA ALA A 8 8.11 -7.91 -2.52
C ALA A 8 7.61 -7.34 -3.87
N LYS A 9 6.36 -6.88 -3.93
CA LYS A 9 5.82 -6.16 -5.10
C LYS A 9 6.20 -4.68 -5.14
N LEU A 10 6.57 -4.10 -4.00
CA LEU A 10 6.84 -2.68 -3.86
C LEU A 10 8.33 -2.38 -3.61
N VAL A 11 9.07 -3.31 -3.00
CA VAL A 11 10.47 -3.14 -2.62
C VAL A 11 11.32 -4.15 -3.39
N ASN A 12 12.26 -3.66 -4.19
CA ASN A 12 13.13 -4.51 -5.01
C ASN A 12 14.30 -5.08 -4.23
N ASP A 13 14.91 -4.26 -3.36
CA ASP A 13 16.05 -4.62 -2.52
C ASP A 13 16.13 -3.74 -1.27
N GLU A 14 17.08 -4.01 -0.38
CA GLU A 14 17.22 -3.27 0.89
C GLU A 14 17.52 -1.78 0.69
N GLY A 15 18.19 -1.41 -0.41
CA GLY A 15 18.54 -0.04 -0.76
C GLY A 15 17.44 0.73 -1.51
N ASP A 16 16.34 0.07 -1.90
CA ASP A 16 15.19 0.66 -2.60
C ASP A 16 14.36 1.56 -1.67
N MET A 17 14.92 2.71 -1.29
CA MET A 17 14.28 3.69 -0.40
C MET A 17 12.92 4.14 -0.93
N ALA A 18 12.79 4.36 -2.24
CA ALA A 18 11.53 4.66 -2.87
C ALA A 18 10.53 3.50 -2.70
N GLY A 19 10.96 2.26 -2.86
CA GLY A 19 10.15 1.07 -2.58
C GLY A 19 9.67 1.00 -1.14
N HIS A 20 10.54 1.24 -0.15
CA HIS A 20 10.15 1.26 1.26
C HIS A 20 9.12 2.36 1.57
N VAL A 21 9.28 3.54 0.97
CA VAL A 21 8.27 4.61 1.06
C VAL A 21 6.96 4.17 0.38
N ALA A 22 7.02 3.53 -0.78
CA ALA A 22 5.84 2.99 -1.48
C ALA A 22 5.09 1.96 -0.60
N TYR A 23 5.82 1.12 0.13
CA TYR A 23 5.24 0.19 1.10
C TYR A 23 4.55 0.91 2.27
N ALA A 24 5.14 1.98 2.78
CA ALA A 24 4.50 2.81 3.81
C ALA A 24 3.22 3.48 3.29
N LEU A 25 3.19 3.95 2.04
CA LEU A 25 2.00 4.49 1.39
C LEU A 25 0.89 3.44 1.25
N TYR A 26 1.25 2.21 0.86
CA TYR A 26 0.32 1.08 0.85
C TYR A 26 -0.29 0.81 2.25
N LYS A 27 0.53 0.79 3.31
CA LYS A 27 0.06 0.59 4.68
C LYS A 27 -0.87 1.71 5.14
N ARG A 28 -0.54 2.96 4.80
CA ARG A 28 -1.39 4.13 5.04
C ARG A 28 -2.76 3.94 4.39
N ASP A 29 -2.81 3.52 3.13
CA ASP A 29 -4.06 3.31 2.41
C ASP A 29 -4.86 2.14 3.00
N LYS A 30 -4.19 1.08 3.49
CA LYS A 30 -4.85 -0.01 4.21
C LYS A 30 -5.55 0.48 5.49
N LEU A 31 -4.90 1.36 6.25
CA LEU A 31 -5.52 1.95 7.45
C LEU A 31 -6.73 2.81 7.09
N LYS A 32 -6.61 3.63 6.03
CA LYS A 32 -7.74 4.43 5.51
C LYS A 32 -8.91 3.56 5.07
N PHE A 33 -8.64 2.45 4.39
CA PHE A 33 -9.67 1.48 4.01
C PHE A 33 -10.37 0.91 5.25
N ILE A 34 -9.62 0.46 6.25
CA ILE A 34 -10.18 -0.09 7.49
C ILE A 34 -11.09 0.93 8.19
N GLU A 35 -10.64 2.17 8.29
CA GLU A 35 -11.39 3.22 8.98
C GLU A 35 -12.65 3.63 8.19
N ALA A 36 -12.54 3.82 6.88
CA ALA A 36 -13.69 4.11 6.03
C ALA A 36 -14.73 2.98 6.09
N PHE A 37 -14.27 1.73 6.06
CA PHE A 37 -15.13 0.56 6.19
C PHE A 37 -15.85 0.53 7.54
N ARG A 38 -15.13 0.84 8.63
CA ARG A 38 -15.70 0.92 9.98
C ARG A 38 -16.80 1.97 10.09
N LEU A 39 -16.56 3.15 9.52
CA LEU A 39 -17.54 4.24 9.51
C LEU A 39 -18.77 3.91 8.68
N GLU A 40 -18.60 3.26 7.52
CA GLU A 40 -19.72 2.95 6.61
C GLU A 40 -20.55 1.74 7.08
N LYS A 41 -19.91 0.70 7.62
CA LYS A 41 -20.56 -0.58 7.93
C LYS A 41 -20.76 -0.82 9.42
N GLY A 42 -20.25 0.06 10.29
CA GLY A 42 -20.35 -0.08 11.75
C GLY A 42 -19.52 -1.22 12.35
N ARG A 43 -18.61 -1.82 11.59
CA ARG A 43 -17.73 -2.92 12.03
C ARG A 43 -16.40 -2.89 11.30
N HIS A 44 -15.39 -3.57 11.84
CA HIS A 44 -14.14 -3.80 11.12
C HIS A 44 -14.36 -4.71 9.88
N PRO A 45 -13.54 -4.55 8.82
CA PRO A 45 -13.57 -5.46 7.69
C PRO A 45 -13.15 -6.87 8.12
N SER A 46 -13.81 -7.86 7.54
CA SER A 46 -13.46 -9.27 7.66
C SER A 46 -12.15 -9.57 6.92
N SER A 47 -11.61 -10.77 7.13
CA SER A 47 -10.44 -11.25 6.39
C SER A 47 -10.66 -11.25 4.88
N VAL A 48 -11.86 -11.60 4.41
CA VAL A 48 -12.21 -11.62 2.98
C VAL A 48 -12.21 -10.21 2.38
N GLU A 49 -12.77 -9.23 3.10
CA GLU A 49 -12.78 -7.83 2.65
C GLU A 49 -11.36 -7.22 2.65
N LEU A 50 -10.54 -7.58 3.63
CA LEU A 50 -9.12 -7.23 3.65
C LEU A 50 -8.34 -7.89 2.51
N GLU A 51 -8.64 -9.15 2.17
CA GLU A 51 -8.02 -9.84 1.03
C GLU A 51 -8.40 -9.17 -0.29
N ALA A 52 -9.67 -8.77 -0.46
CA ALA A 52 -10.10 -8.02 -1.64
C ALA A 52 -9.35 -6.68 -1.78
N PHE A 53 -9.13 -5.97 -0.68
CA PHE A 53 -8.27 -4.77 -0.67
C PHE A 53 -6.83 -5.12 -1.08
N VAL A 54 -6.24 -6.18 -0.52
CA VAL A 54 -4.86 -6.60 -0.83
C VAL A 54 -4.72 -6.97 -2.30
N VAL A 55 -5.66 -7.70 -2.89
CA VAL A 55 -5.66 -8.03 -4.32
C VAL A 55 -5.70 -6.77 -5.16
N THR A 56 -6.61 -5.85 -4.84
CA THR A 56 -6.76 -4.58 -5.58
C THR A 56 -5.51 -3.70 -5.47
N ALA A 57 -4.95 -3.57 -4.27
CA ALA A 57 -3.74 -2.79 -4.03
C ALA A 57 -2.50 -3.37 -4.73
N ASN A 58 -2.53 -4.66 -5.05
CA ASN A 58 -1.46 -5.38 -5.74
C ASN A 58 -1.63 -5.47 -7.26
N LEU A 59 -2.65 -4.82 -7.83
CA LEU A 59 -2.77 -4.62 -9.28
C LEU A 59 -1.61 -3.77 -9.79
N ALA A 60 -1.13 -4.04 -11.00
CA ALA A 60 0.04 -3.37 -11.58
C ALA A 60 -0.10 -1.83 -11.58
N LEU A 61 -1.28 -1.30 -11.91
CA LEU A 61 -1.54 0.14 -11.85
C LEU A 61 -1.38 0.72 -10.43
N ARG A 62 -1.84 0.00 -9.40
CA ARG A 62 -1.78 0.47 -8.01
C ARG A 62 -0.35 0.41 -7.47
N VAL A 63 0.37 -0.68 -7.78
CA VAL A 63 1.80 -0.80 -7.46
C VAL A 63 2.59 0.33 -8.11
N SER A 64 2.38 0.57 -9.40
CA SER A 64 3.01 1.67 -10.13
C SER A 64 2.69 3.04 -9.50
N ALA A 65 1.42 3.28 -9.15
CA ALA A 65 1.02 4.53 -8.49
C ALA A 65 1.71 4.75 -7.14
N TYR A 66 1.83 3.72 -6.30
CA TYR A 66 2.57 3.82 -5.03
C TYR A 66 4.04 4.15 -5.26
N ARG A 67 4.68 3.54 -6.28
CA ARG A 67 6.09 3.81 -6.61
C ARG A 67 6.28 5.22 -7.13
N SER A 68 5.47 5.68 -8.08
CA SER A 68 5.55 7.04 -8.61
C SER A 68 5.32 8.11 -7.54
N GLU A 69 4.35 7.89 -6.63
CA GLU A 69 4.12 8.80 -5.50
C GLU A 69 5.32 8.82 -4.54
N ALA A 70 5.92 7.66 -4.28
CA ALA A 70 7.09 7.55 -3.42
C ALA A 70 8.33 8.24 -4.02
N GLU A 71 8.61 8.01 -5.31
CA GLU A 71 9.71 8.65 -6.04
C GLU A 71 9.55 10.18 -6.05
N TYR A 72 8.35 10.67 -6.34
CA TYR A 72 8.07 12.11 -6.31
C TYR A 72 8.32 12.73 -4.92
N ARG A 73 7.87 12.06 -3.84
CA ARG A 73 8.11 12.52 -2.46
C ARG A 73 9.59 12.47 -2.10
N ALA A 74 10.27 11.41 -2.52
CA ALA A 74 11.69 11.20 -2.25
C ALA A 74 12.57 12.24 -2.94
N ILE A 75 12.18 12.82 -4.08
CA ILE A 75 12.94 13.90 -4.74
C ILE A 75 12.77 15.23 -4.00
N ARG A 76 11.55 15.50 -3.51
CA ARG A 76 11.17 16.80 -2.95
C ARG A 76 11.72 17.07 -1.55
N ASP A 77 12.16 16.05 -0.82
CA ASP A 77 12.77 16.20 0.51
C ASP A 77 14.27 16.56 0.45
N TRP A 78 14.88 16.63 -0.75
CA TRP A 78 16.29 16.98 -0.96
C TRP A 78 16.51 18.34 -1.67
N GLU A 79 15.43 19.10 -1.87
CA GLU A 79 15.45 20.49 -2.35
C GLU A 79 15.16 21.47 -1.19
#